data_AF-A0A838LL73-F1
#
_entry.id   AF-A0A838LL73-F1
#
_cell.length_a   1.000
_cell.length_b   1.000
_cell.length_c   1.000
_cell.angle_alpha   90.00
_cell.angle_beta   90.00
_cell.angle_gamma   90.00
#
_symmetry.space_group_name_H-M   'P 1'
#
loop_
_entity.id
_entity.type
_entity.pdbx_description
1 polymer ?
#
loop_
_entity_poly.entity_id
_entity_poly.type
_entity_poly.pdbx_seq_one_letter_code
_entity_poly.pdbx_strand_id
1 'polypeptide(L)'
;MASKDGPHPFDRIRMQKAVFLVTQGTRAANWAGSYEYQPYNWGPYSTQLSEDLANWQRQGVMVLSFAGGVRYGRYVLTRDGSRLARELMASVSPNTLRLLTEVRSWVTSKDFNRLLREVYEEFPGYATKSRWSGPR
;
A
#
# COMPACT_ATOMS: atom_id res chain seq x y z
N MET A 1 7.79 8.93 19.13
CA MET A 1 6.48 8.49 18.58
C MET A 1 6.70 7.13 17.94
N ALA A 2 6.30 6.04 18.61
CA ALA A 2 6.34 4.70 18.03
C ALA A 2 5.40 4.66 16.82
N SER A 3 5.83 4.13 15.68
CA SER A 3 4.96 4.07 14.51
C SER A 3 3.77 3.16 14.81
N LYS A 4 2.55 3.61 14.52
CA LYS A 4 1.31 2.82 14.60
C LYS A 4 1.24 1.74 13.49
N ASP A 5 2.38 1.22 13.06
CA ASP A 5 2.47 0.19 12.04
C ASP A 5 2.36 -1.18 12.70
N GLY A 6 1.66 -2.11 12.03
CA GLY A 6 1.66 -3.51 12.44
C GLY A 6 3.03 -4.18 12.21
N PRO A 7 3.18 -5.45 12.62
CA PRO A 7 4.47 -6.15 12.62
C PRO A 7 5.03 -6.39 11.20
N HIS A 8 4.22 -6.20 10.15
CA HIS A 8 4.63 -6.46 8.78
C HIS A 8 5.09 -5.19 8.05
N PRO A 9 6.18 -5.29 7.26
CA PRO A 9 6.75 -4.15 6.56
C PRO A 9 5.77 -3.57 5.54
N PHE A 10 5.82 -2.25 5.33
CA PHE A 10 5.11 -1.61 4.22
C PHE A 10 5.89 -1.85 2.92
N ASP A 11 5.75 -3.07 2.40
CA ASP A 11 6.40 -3.57 1.19
C ASP A 11 5.59 -3.25 -0.09
N ARG A 12 6.08 -3.72 -1.24
CA ARG A 12 5.42 -3.53 -2.55
C ARG A 12 3.98 -4.06 -2.58
N ILE A 13 3.71 -5.19 -1.96
CA ILE A 13 2.39 -5.81 -2.00
C ILE A 13 1.43 -5.00 -1.14
N ARG A 14 1.83 -4.67 0.09
CA ARG A 14 1.03 -3.85 1.00
C ARG A 14 0.82 -2.44 0.49
N MET A 15 1.79 -1.86 -0.21
CA MET A 15 1.62 -0.58 -0.89
C MET A 15 0.53 -0.67 -1.97
N GLN A 16 0.60 -1.67 -2.85
CA GLN A 16 -0.42 -1.92 -3.88
C GLN A 16 -1.81 -2.11 -3.27
N LYS A 17 -1.93 -2.87 -2.16
CA LYS A 17 -3.21 -3.08 -1.47
C LYS A 17 -3.72 -1.82 -0.77
N ALA A 18 -2.84 -1.08 -0.11
CA ALA A 18 -3.22 0.13 0.60
C ALA A 18 -3.79 1.18 -0.35
N VAL A 19 -3.08 1.46 -1.45
CA VAL A 19 -3.56 2.44 -2.44
C VAL A 19 -4.84 1.93 -3.11
N PHE A 20 -4.90 0.64 -3.48
CA PHE A 20 -6.13 0.04 -4.03
C PHE A 20 -7.33 0.26 -3.11
N LEU A 21 -7.23 -0.10 -1.83
CA LEU A 21 -8.33 0.03 -0.86
C LEU A 21 -8.76 1.48 -0.64
N VAL A 22 -7.81 2.41 -0.74
CA VAL A 22 -8.08 3.84 -0.67
C VAL A 22 -8.81 4.35 -1.92
N THR A 23 -8.44 3.87 -3.11
CA THR A 23 -8.99 4.35 -4.39
C THR A 23 -10.25 3.62 -4.87
N GLN A 24 -10.48 2.37 -4.45
CA GLN A 24 -11.57 1.52 -4.95
C GLN A 24 -12.58 1.16 -3.84
N GLY A 25 -12.17 1.19 -2.57
CA GLY A 25 -13.10 1.09 -1.46
C GLY A 25 -14.02 2.32 -1.43
N THR A 26 -15.26 2.14 -1.00
CA THR A 26 -16.33 3.16 -0.83
C THR A 26 -15.98 4.34 0.10
N ARG A 27 -14.69 4.53 0.41
CA ARG A 27 -14.16 5.38 1.49
C ARG A 27 -13.57 6.72 1.00
N ALA A 28 -13.25 6.88 -0.29
CA ALA A 28 -12.78 8.15 -0.84
C ALA A 28 -13.15 8.35 -2.31
N ALA A 29 -14.37 8.86 -2.56
CA ALA A 29 -14.88 9.13 -3.91
C ALA A 29 -13.94 10.02 -4.76
N ASN A 30 -13.22 10.95 -4.14
CA ASN A 30 -12.33 11.89 -4.85
C ASN A 30 -11.05 11.24 -5.39
N TRP A 31 -10.74 10.00 -5.00
CA TRP A 31 -9.56 9.25 -5.45
C TRP A 31 -9.95 8.01 -6.27
N ALA A 32 -11.23 7.87 -6.55
CA ALA A 32 -11.72 6.85 -7.47
C ALA A 32 -11.09 7.06 -8.85
N GLY A 33 -10.54 5.99 -9.42
CA GLY A 33 -9.92 6.03 -10.75
C GLY A 33 -8.54 6.70 -10.81
N SER A 34 -7.92 7.08 -9.68
CA SER A 34 -6.54 7.61 -9.71
C SER A 34 -5.52 6.61 -10.26
N TYR A 35 -5.83 5.32 -10.18
CA TYR A 35 -5.03 4.25 -10.76
C TYR A 35 -5.93 3.18 -11.37
N GLU A 36 -5.50 2.65 -12.52
CA GLU A 36 -6.11 1.47 -13.12
C GLU A 36 -5.55 0.21 -12.46
N TYR A 37 -6.45 -0.66 -12.01
CA TYR A 37 -6.11 -1.92 -11.38
C TYR A 37 -6.61 -3.10 -12.21
N GLN A 38 -5.78 -4.14 -12.28
CA GLN A 38 -6.12 -5.41 -12.90
C GLN A 38 -5.86 -6.58 -11.95
N PRO A 39 -6.59 -7.70 -12.12
CA PRO A 39 -6.24 -8.95 -11.45
C PRO A 39 -4.81 -9.38 -11.83
N TYR A 40 -4.03 -9.79 -10.84
CA TYR A 40 -2.65 -10.23 -11.03
C TYR A 40 -2.27 -11.31 -10.01
N ASN A 41 -1.00 -11.76 -10.03
CA ASN A 41 -0.46 -12.86 -9.24
C ASN A 41 -0.89 -12.85 -7.76
N TRP A 42 -1.05 -11.68 -7.16
CA TRP A 42 -1.42 -11.52 -5.75
C TRP A 42 -2.58 -10.54 -5.59
N GLY A 43 -3.51 -10.51 -6.54
CA GLY A 43 -4.71 -9.67 -6.48
C GLY A 43 -4.60 -8.35 -7.25
N PRO A 44 -5.28 -7.28 -6.80
CA PRO A 44 -5.28 -6.01 -7.51
C PRO A 44 -3.87 -5.46 -7.66
N TYR A 45 -3.50 -5.11 -8.88
CA TYR A 45 -2.20 -4.57 -9.22
C TYR A 45 -2.35 -3.44 -10.22
N SER A 46 -1.64 -2.33 -9.95
CA SER A 46 -1.51 -1.21 -10.87
C SER A 46 -0.05 -1.04 -11.31
N THR A 47 0.16 -1.04 -12.62
CA THR A 47 1.47 -0.72 -13.21
C THR A 47 1.81 0.76 -13.02
N GLN A 48 0.84 1.65 -13.17
CA GLN A 48 0.98 3.10 -12.95
C GLN A 48 1.51 3.39 -11.53
N LEU A 49 0.92 2.77 -10.50
CA LEU A 49 1.42 2.93 -9.14
C LEU A 49 2.86 2.39 -8.99
N SER A 50 3.21 1.31 -9.66
CA SER A 50 4.58 0.78 -9.62
C SER A 50 5.59 1.72 -10.27
N GLU A 51 5.20 2.40 -11.34
CA GLU A 51 6.00 3.41 -12.03
C GLU A 51 6.19 4.66 -11.16
N ASP A 52 5.15 5.12 -10.49
CA ASP A 52 5.21 6.25 -9.55
C ASP A 52 6.14 5.96 -8.37
N LEU A 53 6.03 4.77 -7.77
CA LEU A 53 6.95 4.36 -6.70
C LEU A 53 8.41 4.33 -7.19
N ALA A 54 8.64 3.83 -8.41
CA ALA A 54 9.98 3.84 -9.01
C ALA A 54 10.48 5.27 -9.28
N ASN A 55 9.61 6.18 -9.74
CA ASN A 55 9.91 7.60 -9.91
C ASN A 55 10.30 8.25 -8.58
N TRP A 56 9.51 8.05 -7.51
CA TRP A 56 9.82 8.58 -6.18
C TRP A 56 11.11 8.03 -5.60
N GLN A 57 11.44 6.76 -5.88
CA GLN A 57 12.73 6.20 -5.53
C GLN A 57 13.87 6.89 -6.28
N ARG A 58 13.75 7.07 -7.61
CA ARG A 58 14.75 7.77 -8.43
C ARG A 58 14.95 9.23 -8.01
N GLN A 59 13.88 9.89 -7.58
CA GLN A 59 13.90 11.27 -7.07
C GLN A 59 14.44 11.37 -5.63
N GLY A 60 14.76 10.25 -4.98
CA GLY A 60 15.27 10.24 -3.62
C GLY A 60 14.22 10.58 -2.56
N VAL A 61 12.92 10.48 -2.87
CA VAL A 61 11.83 10.66 -1.90
C VAL A 61 11.74 9.47 -0.94
N MET A 62 11.99 8.26 -1.45
CA MET A 62 11.97 7.04 -0.66
C MET A 62 13.05 6.05 -1.10
N VAL A 63 13.36 5.10 -0.23
CA VAL A 63 14.29 4.00 -0.49
C VAL A 63 13.70 2.68 -0.02
N LEU A 64 14.22 1.57 -0.55
CA LEU A 64 13.98 0.24 0.00
C LEU A 64 15.01 -0.04 1.08
N SER A 65 14.52 -0.33 2.29
CA SER A 65 15.36 -0.82 3.38
C SER A 65 15.19 -2.33 3.52
N PHE A 66 16.32 -3.04 3.55
CA PHE A 66 16.39 -4.50 3.75
C PHE A 66 16.79 -4.85 5.19
N ALA A 67 16.79 -3.87 6.09
CA ALA A 67 17.12 -4.07 7.50
C ALA A 67 16.19 -5.12 8.14
N GLY A 68 16.74 -5.94 9.05
CA GLY A 68 15.97 -6.98 9.75
C GLY A 68 15.67 -8.23 8.92
N GLY A 69 16.44 -8.52 7.86
CA GLY A 69 16.32 -9.77 7.09
C GLY A 69 15.10 -9.82 6.16
N VAL A 70 14.48 -8.67 5.87
CA VAL A 70 13.29 -8.60 5.02
C VAL A 70 13.68 -8.80 3.56
N ARG A 71 13.37 -9.97 2.99
CA ARG A 71 13.71 -10.38 1.61
C ARG A 71 13.30 -9.37 0.52
N TYR A 72 12.14 -8.75 0.67
CA TYR A 72 11.55 -7.89 -0.37
C TYR A 72 11.73 -6.39 -0.11
N GLY A 73 12.38 -6.04 1.01
CA GLY A 73 12.54 -4.67 1.47
C GLY A 73 11.24 -4.02 1.95
N ARG A 74 11.38 -2.95 2.73
CA ARG A 74 10.30 -2.04 3.12
C ARG A 74 10.53 -0.67 2.54
N TYR A 75 9.47 0.03 2.15
CA TYR A 75 9.60 1.45 1.80
C TYR A 75 9.87 2.27 3.06
N VAL A 76 10.86 3.17 2.97
CA VAL A 76 11.21 4.14 4.00
C VAL A 76 11.40 5.49 3.31
N LEU A 77 10.83 6.54 3.89
CA LEU A 77 11.06 7.90 3.41
C LEU A 77 12.50 8.33 3.70
N THR A 78 13.10 9.06 2.76
CA THR A 78 14.36 9.77 3.05
C THR A 78 14.08 10.99 3.93
N ARG A 79 15.14 11.73 4.28
CA ARG A 79 14.97 13.02 4.97
C ARG A 79 14.12 13.99 4.15
N ASP A 80 14.41 14.11 2.86
CA ASP A 80 13.66 15.00 1.96
C ASP A 80 12.23 14.51 1.73
N GLY A 81 12.04 13.20 1.57
CA GLY A 81 10.70 12.61 1.50
C GLY A 81 9.89 12.81 2.78
N SER A 82 10.53 12.77 3.95
CA SER A 82 9.87 13.06 5.23
C SER A 82 9.48 14.53 5.38
N ARG A 83 10.24 15.46 4.77
CA ARG A 83 9.85 16.87 4.70
C ARG A 83 8.65 17.04 3.76
N LEU A 84 8.74 16.53 2.53
CA LEU A 84 7.65 16.58 1.55
C LEU A 84 6.35 15.96 2.10
N ALA A 85 6.45 14.79 2.75
CA ALA A 85 5.29 14.14 3.36
C ALA A 85 4.63 15.01 4.44
N ARG A 86 5.41 15.72 5.26
CA ARG A 86 4.86 16.63 6.27
C ARG A 86 4.15 17.83 5.66
N GLU A 87 4.70 18.39 4.60
CA GLU A 87 4.07 19.48 3.84
C GLU A 87 2.74 19.04 3.21
N LEU A 88 2.72 17.85 2.58
CA LEU A 88 1.50 17.27 2.01
C LEU A 88 0.47 16.94 3.09
N MET A 89 0.88 16.38 4.24
CA MET A 89 -0.04 16.08 5.34
C MET A 89 -0.70 17.34 5.92
N ALA A 90 -0.05 18.50 5.82
CA ALA A 90 -0.62 19.77 6.28
C ALA A 90 -1.73 20.32 5.35
N SER A 91 -1.74 19.92 4.06
CA SER A 91 -2.75 20.35 3.09
C SER A 91 -3.89 19.34 2.89
N VAL A 92 -3.76 18.14 3.47
CA VAL A 92 -4.76 17.07 3.38
C VAL A 92 -5.78 17.19 4.52
N SER A 93 -7.06 16.93 4.21
CA SER A 93 -8.11 16.99 5.22
C SER A 93 -7.87 15.99 6.38
N PRO A 94 -8.27 16.29 7.63
CA PRO A 94 -8.13 15.35 8.74
C PRO A 94 -8.80 13.99 8.51
N ASN A 95 -9.94 13.98 7.80
CA ASN A 95 -10.65 12.74 7.45
C ASN A 95 -9.84 11.87 6.49
N THR A 96 -9.24 12.51 5.48
CA THR A 96 -8.36 11.83 4.53
C THR A 96 -7.11 11.28 5.22
N LEU A 97 -6.48 12.06 6.10
CA LEU A 97 -5.30 11.61 6.84
C LEU A 97 -5.62 10.44 7.77
N ARG A 98 -6.80 10.45 8.41
CA ARG A 98 -7.29 9.34 9.23
C ARG A 98 -7.49 8.08 8.38
N LEU A 99 -8.16 8.18 7.23
CA LEU A 99 -8.34 7.05 6.30
C LEU A 99 -7.00 6.44 5.87
N LEU A 100 -6.03 7.27 5.44
CA LEU A 100 -4.70 6.80 5.05
C LEU A 100 -4.00 6.05 6.20
N THR A 101 -4.12 6.57 7.42
CA THR A 101 -3.54 5.96 8.62
C THR A 101 -4.19 4.63 8.96
N GLU A 102 -5.53 4.56 8.89
CA GLU A 102 -6.31 3.34 9.14
C GLU A 102 -5.98 2.25 8.13
N VAL A 103 -5.95 2.58 6.83
CA VAL A 103 -5.60 1.61 5.78
C VAL A 103 -4.17 1.11 5.95
N ARG A 104 -3.21 2.01 6.21
CA ARG A 104 -1.82 1.62 6.48
C ARG A 104 -1.71 0.67 7.67
N SER A 105 -2.39 0.97 8.78
CA SER A 105 -2.43 0.09 9.96
C SER A 105 -3.08 -1.25 9.63
N TRP A 106 -4.17 -1.25 8.86
CA TRP A 106 -4.89 -2.45 8.48
C TRP A 106 -4.05 -3.40 7.59
N VAL A 107 -3.30 -2.88 6.60
CA VAL A 107 -2.47 -3.74 5.72
C VAL A 107 -1.18 -4.22 6.41
N THR A 108 -0.64 -3.45 7.36
CA THR A 108 0.60 -3.81 8.09
C THR A 108 0.33 -4.72 9.29
N SER A 109 -0.91 -4.78 9.77
CA SER A 109 -1.32 -5.69 10.88
C SER A 109 -1.53 -7.15 10.45
N LYS A 110 -1.61 -7.43 9.15
CA LYS A 110 -1.90 -8.78 8.62
C LYS A 110 -0.67 -9.37 7.96
N ASP A 111 -0.48 -10.68 8.15
CA ASP A 111 0.46 -11.43 7.34
C ASP A 111 -0.01 -11.49 5.87
N PHE A 112 0.85 -12.03 5.02
CA PHE A 112 0.61 -12.08 3.58
C PHE A 112 -0.67 -12.86 3.21
N ASN A 113 -0.89 -14.03 3.80
CA ASN A 113 -2.03 -14.89 3.45
C ASN A 113 -3.34 -14.27 3.91
N ARG A 114 -3.36 -13.74 5.15
CA ARG A 114 -4.54 -13.07 5.69
C ARG A 114 -4.89 -11.82 4.90
N LEU A 115 -3.89 -11.01 4.53
CA LEU A 115 -4.10 -9.83 3.71
C LEU A 115 -4.74 -10.18 2.36
N LEU A 116 -4.21 -11.19 1.66
CA LEU A 116 -4.76 -11.58 0.36
C LEU A 116 -6.18 -12.14 0.47
N ARG A 117 -6.43 -13.00 1.45
CA ARG A 117 -7.76 -13.58 1.68
C ARG A 117 -8.80 -12.49 1.89
N GLU A 118 -8.56 -11.55 2.81
CA GLU A 118 -9.53 -10.48 3.10
C GLU A 118 -9.75 -9.55 1.88
N VAL A 119 -8.69 -9.26 1.10
CA VAL A 119 -8.84 -8.50 -0.16
C VAL A 119 -9.68 -9.26 -1.21
N TYR A 120 -9.58 -10.59 -1.28
CA TYR A 120 -10.37 -11.40 -2.21
C TYR A 120 -11.81 -11.59 -1.77
N GLU A 121 -12.06 -11.68 -0.47
CA GLU A 121 -13.41 -11.71 0.10
C GLU A 121 -14.17 -10.42 -0.24
N GLU A 122 -13.49 -9.26 -0.14
CA GLU A 122 -14.11 -7.96 -0.46
C GLU A 122 -14.15 -7.67 -1.98
N PHE A 123 -13.15 -8.12 -2.75
CA PHE A 123 -13.02 -7.84 -4.19
C PHE A 123 -12.71 -9.11 -5.00
N PRO A 124 -13.68 -10.03 -5.15
CA PRO A 124 -13.46 -11.35 -5.73
C PRO A 124 -12.97 -11.32 -7.19
N GLY A 125 -13.34 -10.29 -7.97
CA GLY A 125 -12.90 -10.13 -9.36
C GLY A 125 -11.38 -10.06 -9.53
N TYR A 126 -10.65 -9.64 -8.49
CA TYR A 126 -9.19 -9.55 -8.53
C TYR A 126 -8.46 -10.85 -8.16
N ALA A 127 -9.18 -11.89 -7.74
CA ALA A 127 -8.61 -13.21 -7.44
C ALA A 127 -8.40 -14.08 -8.71
N THR A 128 -9.01 -13.71 -9.84
CA THR A 128 -9.12 -14.52 -11.07
C THR A 128 -7.79 -14.91 -11.73
N LYS A 129 -6.72 -14.14 -11.49
CA LYS A 129 -5.36 -14.42 -12.00
C LYS A 129 -4.36 -14.69 -10.86
N SER A 130 -4.86 -14.98 -9.66
CA SER A 130 -4.01 -15.16 -8.51
C SER A 130 -3.21 -16.47 -8.60
N ARG A 131 -1.93 -16.41 -8.21
CA ARG A 131 -1.08 -17.59 -8.00
C ARG A 131 -1.19 -18.12 -6.57
N TRP A 132 -2.07 -17.55 -5.77
CA TRP A 132 -2.33 -17.96 -4.40
C TRP A 132 -3.22 -19.19 -4.35
N SER A 133 -2.75 -20.26 -3.71
CA SER A 133 -3.50 -21.52 -3.52
C SER A 133 -4.14 -21.66 -2.13
N GLY A 134 -4.04 -20.63 -1.27
CA GLY A 134 -4.57 -20.64 0.10
C GLY A 134 -3.99 -21.71 1.03
N PRO A 135 -4.24 -21.60 2.35
CA PRO A 135 -4.21 -22.77 3.20
C PRO A 135 -5.39 -23.67 2.80
N ARG A 136 -5.12 -24.96 2.60
CA ARG A 136 -6.16 -25.99 2.51
C ARG A 136 -6.86 -26.13 3.85
#